data_AF-D6AL04-F1
#
_entry.id   AF-D6AL04-F1
#
_cell.length_a   1.000
_cell.length_b   1.000
_cell.length_c   1.000
_cell.angle_alpha   90.00
_cell.angle_beta   90.00
_cell.angle_gamma   90.00
#
_symmetry.space_group_name_H-M   'P 1'
#
loop_
_entity.id
_entity.type
_entity.pdbx_description
1 polymer ?
#
loop_
_entity_poly.entity_id
_entity_poly.type
_entity_poly.pdbx_seq_one_letter_code
_entity_poly.pdbx_strand_id
1 'polypeptide(L)'
;MVVMAISLSPRTTRRNRARGPCVNPEYAAYCQADRRFYDAPHRSAGPGGGAVDEENAYYAAVRGSAPEGWTRSRRGDWLAYHPDGLRLPPQGWKIHVSAALDNAASVLGRVLAHCLEHRLAFKCIPNAGLLALRNAKYADRAGSGKFITVYPPSEEAFPEVCTALMELLEGEHGPYILSDLRCGNGPVHTRYGAFAARFCSGPDGRPVPAVADPRGRLVPDDRGPAFRVPSWVTPPGFLMPHLEARAAVGLAGLPYTVEKALHFSNGGGVYLGRDTRTGEQVVLKEARPYAGLAADGADAVARLERERAALEQLAGLDCVPDVRDVFEVGDHHFLVLQYIPGTTLNTVFARRFPLARQHPSPDLLAEHAAWAEELYGQVERAVAAVHDRGIVISDLHMSNVMVDEEAGRIVLLDFEAASPAAERRRQIVANPAFVAPPDRRGTDIDRYALACLRLALYLPLTTLFGIDRTKAAGLARDIARAFPVPEDALRPAVEEILRDVRDARDARDTGEAGEAVSRTAPGAASGTAFASAPGRAPGTASGPGPGPASGTASGSASTSGRDSGEASASPADLRDWPRARDA
;
A
#
# COMPACT_ATOMS: atom_id res chain seq x y z
N MET A 1 -0.35 18.75 -7.59
CA MET A 1 -0.73 18.21 -6.27
C MET A 1 -2.21 18.46 -6.13
N VAL A 2 -3.02 17.45 -6.45
CA VAL A 2 -4.47 17.56 -6.35
C VAL A 2 -4.86 17.34 -4.90
N VAL A 3 -5.67 18.27 -4.40
CA VAL A 3 -6.34 18.23 -3.11
C VAL A 3 -7.17 16.95 -3.04
N MET A 4 -6.99 16.14 -2.01
CA MET A 4 -7.95 15.06 -1.69
C MET A 4 -9.30 15.70 -1.39
N ALA A 5 -10.20 15.72 -2.38
CA ALA A 5 -11.58 16.12 -2.20
C ALA A 5 -12.31 15.04 -1.41
N ILE A 6 -12.69 15.36 -0.18
CA ILE A 6 -13.65 14.58 0.58
C ILE A 6 -14.99 14.68 -0.15
N SER A 7 -15.41 13.61 -0.83
CA SER A 7 -16.76 13.54 -1.40
C SER A 7 -17.78 13.42 -0.27
N LEU A 8 -18.50 14.50 -0.01
CA LEU A 8 -19.71 14.50 0.82
C LEU A 8 -20.88 14.09 -0.09
N SER A 9 -21.23 12.80 -0.11
CA SER A 9 -22.51 12.39 -0.69
C SER A 9 -23.68 12.98 0.12
N PRO A 10 -24.71 13.54 -0.52
CA PRO A 10 -25.88 14.05 0.18
C PRO A 10 -26.65 12.90 0.85
N ARG A 11 -26.99 13.13 2.13
CA ARG A 11 -27.74 12.22 2.99
C ARG A 11 -29.07 11.81 2.34
N THR A 12 -29.23 10.52 2.04
CA THR A 12 -30.54 9.87 2.12
C THR A 12 -30.66 9.15 3.45
N THR A 13 -31.76 9.43 4.14
CA THR A 13 -32.07 9.07 5.51
C THR A 13 -32.26 7.57 5.70
N ARG A 14 -31.31 6.91 6.37
CA ARG A 14 -31.56 5.82 7.31
C ARG A 14 -30.33 5.57 8.20
N ARG A 15 -30.58 5.47 9.51
CA ARG A 15 -29.58 5.30 10.57
C ARG A 15 -28.67 4.08 10.29
N ASN A 16 -27.41 4.33 10.01
CA ASN A 16 -26.31 3.39 10.29
C ASN A 16 -25.21 4.18 11.01
N ARG A 17 -24.96 3.82 12.28
CA ARG A 17 -23.84 4.32 13.08
C ARG A 17 -22.57 3.56 12.67
N ALA A 18 -21.43 4.24 12.77
CA ALA A 18 -20.06 3.74 12.65
C ALA A 18 -19.59 3.35 11.24
N ARG A 19 -19.06 4.32 10.50
CA ARG A 19 -17.86 4.24 9.66
C ARG A 19 -17.49 5.67 9.26
N GLY A 20 -16.33 6.14 9.71
CA GLY A 20 -15.78 7.42 9.23
C GLY A 20 -15.48 7.35 7.72
N PRO A 21 -15.31 8.49 7.03
CA PRO A 21 -14.98 8.49 5.62
C PRO A 21 -13.60 7.84 5.43
N CYS A 22 -13.58 6.58 4.98
CA CYS A 22 -12.37 5.94 4.49
C CYS A 22 -12.16 6.35 3.03
N VAL A 23 -11.04 6.98 2.72
CA VAL A 23 -10.56 7.10 1.35
C VAL A 23 -10.40 5.68 0.82
N ASN A 24 -11.04 5.33 -0.30
CA ASN A 24 -10.81 4.03 -0.92
C ASN A 24 -9.33 3.98 -1.37
N PRO A 25 -8.48 3.11 -0.79
CA PRO A 25 -7.05 3.05 -1.09
C PRO A 25 -6.75 2.76 -2.56
N GLU A 26 -7.72 2.22 -3.31
CA GLU A 26 -7.62 2.03 -4.76
C GLU A 26 -7.37 3.34 -5.51
N TYR A 27 -7.88 4.48 -5.03
CA TYR A 27 -7.65 5.79 -5.67
C TYR A 27 -6.19 6.25 -5.60
N ALA A 28 -5.42 5.80 -4.61
CA ALA A 28 -4.03 6.19 -4.44
C ALA A 28 -3.17 5.75 -5.62
N ALA A 29 -3.46 4.58 -6.20
CA ALA A 29 -2.77 4.10 -7.40
C ALA A 29 -2.99 5.05 -8.60
N TYR A 30 -4.21 5.57 -8.77
CA TYR A 30 -4.53 6.50 -9.86
C TYR A 30 -3.93 7.91 -9.66
N CYS A 31 -3.66 8.30 -8.42
CA CYS A 31 -2.94 9.55 -8.09
C CYS A 31 -1.44 9.46 -8.34
N GLN A 32 -0.87 8.26 -8.40
CA GLN A 32 0.55 8.07 -8.73
C GLN A 32 0.81 8.25 -10.22
N ALA A 33 -0.24 8.16 -11.04
CA ALA A 33 -0.11 8.17 -12.48
C ALA A 33 0.20 9.56 -13.05
N ASP A 34 -0.40 10.61 -12.49
CA ASP A 34 -0.16 12.01 -12.83
C ASP A 34 -0.29 12.91 -11.59
N ARG A 35 0.54 13.97 -11.52
CA ARG A 35 0.59 14.85 -10.33
C ARG A 35 -0.61 15.80 -10.20
N ARG A 36 -1.45 15.91 -11.23
CA ARG A 36 -2.53 16.89 -11.40
C ARG A 36 -3.87 16.25 -11.79
N PHE A 37 -3.89 15.01 -12.26
CA PHE A 37 -5.12 14.29 -12.62
C PHE A 37 -5.10 12.84 -12.11
N TYR A 38 -6.29 12.25 -11.94
CA TYR A 38 -6.40 10.81 -11.78
C TYR A 38 -6.21 10.14 -13.14
N ASP A 39 -5.28 9.21 -13.25
CA ASP A 39 -5.15 8.37 -14.44
C ASP A 39 -4.75 6.94 -14.06
N ALA A 40 -4.93 5.98 -14.96
CA ALA A 40 -4.52 4.61 -14.70
C ALA A 40 -2.98 4.49 -14.71
N PRO A 41 -2.34 3.76 -13.78
CA PRO A 41 -0.88 3.64 -13.72
C PRO A 41 -0.20 3.19 -15.03
N HIS A 42 -0.90 2.38 -15.83
CA HIS A 42 -0.40 1.94 -17.14
C HIS A 42 -0.49 3.02 -18.24
N ARG A 43 -1.17 4.14 -18.01
CA ARG A 43 -1.27 5.29 -18.92
C ARG A 43 -0.29 6.41 -18.60
N SER A 44 0.48 6.26 -17.53
CA SER A 44 1.54 7.21 -17.18
C SER A 44 2.62 7.23 -18.25
N ALA A 45 2.46 8.11 -19.22
CA ALA A 45 3.59 8.72 -19.91
C ALA A 45 4.49 9.33 -18.83
N GLY A 46 5.80 9.11 -18.91
CA GLY A 46 6.75 9.90 -18.15
C GLY A 46 6.49 11.40 -18.36
N PRO A 47 7.06 12.30 -17.52
CA PRO A 47 6.87 13.74 -17.70
C PRO A 47 7.42 14.19 -19.07
N GLY A 48 6.56 14.14 -20.09
CA GLY A 48 6.81 14.56 -21.47
C GLY A 48 7.02 13.49 -22.55
N GLY A 49 6.09 12.55 -22.83
CA GLY A 49 6.20 11.80 -24.09
C GLY A 49 5.07 10.85 -24.50
N GLY A 50 4.92 10.66 -25.81
CA GLY A 50 3.95 9.75 -26.44
C GLY A 50 4.35 8.27 -26.37
N ALA A 51 3.69 7.42 -27.16
CA ALA A 51 3.78 5.96 -27.12
C ALA A 51 5.21 5.34 -27.20
N VAL A 52 6.21 6.09 -27.68
CA VAL A 52 7.62 5.68 -27.76
C VAL A 52 8.30 5.63 -26.38
N ASP A 53 7.84 6.43 -25.41
CA ASP A 53 8.40 6.46 -24.05
C ASP A 53 7.89 5.32 -23.16
N GLU A 54 6.73 4.73 -23.47
CA GLU A 54 6.18 3.59 -22.72
C GLU A 54 6.97 2.29 -22.95
N GLU A 55 7.39 2.00 -24.19
CA GLU A 55 8.10 0.76 -24.50
C GLU A 55 9.56 0.78 -24.03
N ASN A 56 10.17 1.97 -23.94
CA ASN A 56 11.49 2.14 -23.32
C ASN A 56 11.49 1.83 -21.81
N ALA A 57 10.35 2.02 -21.15
CA ALA A 57 10.18 1.67 -19.73
C ALA A 57 10.05 0.16 -19.50
N TYR A 58 9.81 -0.65 -20.55
CA TYR A 58 9.65 -2.10 -20.40
C TYR A 58 10.99 -2.79 -20.12
N TYR A 59 10.91 -3.96 -19.47
CA TYR A 59 12.05 -4.88 -19.37
C TYR A 59 12.53 -5.26 -20.78
N ALA A 60 13.84 -5.37 -20.95
CA ALA A 60 14.45 -5.67 -22.26
C ALA A 60 13.85 -6.90 -22.93
N ALA A 61 13.52 -7.95 -22.15
CA ALA A 61 12.96 -9.21 -22.64
C ALA A 61 11.58 -9.09 -23.34
N VAL A 62 10.84 -7.98 -23.15
CA VAL A 62 9.50 -7.79 -23.72
C VAL A 62 9.36 -6.53 -24.58
N ARG A 63 10.47 -5.89 -24.93
CA ARG A 63 10.49 -4.76 -25.88
C ARG A 63 10.36 -5.27 -27.32
N GLY A 64 9.74 -4.46 -28.19
CA GLY A 64 9.60 -4.77 -29.62
C GLY A 64 8.39 -5.64 -29.94
N SER A 65 8.20 -6.03 -31.19
CA SER A 65 7.01 -6.80 -31.61
C SER A 65 6.99 -8.23 -31.07
N ALA A 66 5.81 -8.86 -31.10
CA ALA A 66 5.70 -10.29 -30.85
C ALA A 66 6.59 -11.08 -31.85
N PRO A 67 7.16 -12.23 -31.44
CA PRO A 67 7.78 -13.17 -32.37
C PRO A 67 6.79 -13.67 -33.44
N GLU A 68 7.31 -14.19 -34.56
CA GLU A 68 6.47 -14.80 -35.58
C GLU A 68 5.66 -15.98 -35.01
N GLY A 69 4.38 -16.07 -35.38
CA GLY A 69 3.45 -17.09 -34.86
C GLY A 69 2.94 -16.82 -33.44
N TRP A 70 3.09 -15.58 -32.95
CA TRP A 70 2.58 -15.11 -31.66
C TRP A 70 1.79 -13.80 -31.80
N THR A 71 0.71 -13.71 -31.04
CA THR A 71 -0.04 -12.48 -30.82
C THR A 71 0.34 -11.86 -29.48
N ARG A 72 0.73 -10.57 -29.47
CA ARG A 72 0.96 -9.77 -28.26
C ARG A 72 -0.16 -8.75 -28.07
N SER A 73 -0.71 -8.67 -26.86
CA SER A 73 -1.76 -7.69 -26.54
C SER A 73 -1.59 -7.10 -25.14
N ARG A 74 -2.06 -5.87 -24.93
CA ARG A 74 -2.06 -5.22 -23.62
C ARG A 74 -3.47 -5.14 -23.06
N ARG A 75 -3.62 -5.46 -21.77
CA ARG A 75 -4.88 -5.28 -21.03
C ARG A 75 -4.58 -4.75 -19.63
N GLY A 76 -4.84 -3.47 -19.42
CA GLY A 76 -4.43 -2.76 -18.21
C GLY A 76 -2.92 -2.84 -18.02
N ASP A 77 -2.51 -3.28 -16.84
CA ASP A 77 -1.09 -3.37 -16.46
C ASP A 77 -0.37 -4.61 -17.03
N TRP A 78 -1.11 -5.50 -17.71
CA TRP A 78 -0.59 -6.76 -18.22
C TRP A 78 -0.24 -6.70 -19.71
N LEU A 79 0.91 -7.28 -20.06
CA LEU A 79 1.30 -7.62 -21.43
C LEU A 79 1.15 -9.13 -21.62
N ALA A 80 0.28 -9.55 -22.54
CA ALA A 80 -0.06 -10.93 -22.81
C ALA A 80 0.54 -11.40 -24.15
N TYR A 81 1.02 -12.64 -24.16
CA TYR A 81 1.55 -13.36 -25.31
C TYR A 81 0.73 -14.63 -25.51
N HIS A 82 0.23 -14.82 -26.72
CA HIS A 82 -0.61 -15.95 -27.08
C HIS A 82 -0.08 -16.57 -28.38
N PRO A 83 0.30 -17.86 -28.40
CA PRO A 83 0.71 -18.51 -29.63
C PRO A 83 -0.47 -18.62 -30.59
N ASP A 84 -0.23 -18.33 -31.86
CA ASP A 84 -1.27 -18.41 -32.88
C ASP A 84 -1.78 -19.85 -32.99
N GLY A 85 -3.11 -19.99 -33.14
CA GLY A 85 -3.79 -21.28 -33.21
C GLY A 85 -4.01 -21.99 -31.86
N LEU A 86 -3.36 -21.55 -30.76
CA LEU A 86 -3.57 -22.17 -29.45
C LEU A 86 -4.97 -21.87 -28.91
N ARG A 87 -5.72 -22.92 -28.55
CA ARG A 87 -7.00 -22.81 -27.85
C ARG A 87 -6.83 -23.21 -26.40
N LEU A 88 -6.93 -22.24 -25.49
CA LEU A 88 -6.91 -22.49 -24.06
C LEU A 88 -8.31 -22.91 -23.56
N PRO A 89 -8.38 -23.76 -22.52
CA PRO A 89 -9.64 -24.01 -21.82
C PRO A 89 -10.12 -22.72 -21.13
N PRO A 90 -11.42 -22.59 -20.84
CA PRO A 90 -11.95 -21.38 -20.22
C PRO A 90 -11.54 -21.23 -18.73
N GLN A 91 -11.09 -22.33 -18.11
CA GLN A 91 -10.57 -22.42 -16.75
C GLN A 91 -9.59 -23.59 -16.62
N GLY A 92 -8.81 -23.59 -15.55
CA GLY A 92 -7.92 -24.68 -15.19
C GLY A 92 -6.93 -24.24 -14.12
N TRP A 93 -5.90 -25.06 -13.91
CA TRP A 93 -4.72 -24.67 -13.14
C TRP A 93 -3.88 -23.68 -13.93
N LYS A 94 -3.60 -22.52 -13.35
CA LYS A 94 -2.66 -21.52 -13.88
C LYS A 94 -1.49 -21.38 -12.93
N ILE A 95 -0.34 -21.04 -13.48
CA ILE A 95 0.90 -20.89 -12.74
C ILE A 95 1.21 -19.40 -12.67
N HIS A 96 1.45 -18.90 -11.46
CA HIS A 96 1.91 -17.54 -11.23
C HIS A 96 3.35 -17.58 -10.75
N VAL A 97 4.17 -16.70 -11.31
CA VAL A 97 5.53 -16.48 -10.86
C VAL A 97 5.57 -15.10 -10.21
N SER A 98 6.15 -15.01 -9.01
CA SER A 98 6.51 -13.73 -8.38
C SER A 98 8.00 -13.43 -8.60
N ALA A 99 8.41 -12.20 -8.29
CA ALA A 99 9.81 -11.79 -8.30
C ALA A 99 9.98 -10.55 -7.41
N ALA A 100 11.18 -10.38 -6.85
CA ALA A 100 11.60 -9.12 -6.27
C ALA A 100 12.12 -8.17 -7.38
N LEU A 101 12.28 -6.88 -7.06
CA LEU A 101 12.66 -5.88 -8.07
C LEU A 101 14.06 -6.10 -8.63
N ASP A 102 14.96 -6.67 -7.84
CA ASP A 102 16.36 -6.95 -8.17
C ASP A 102 16.52 -8.15 -9.12
N ASN A 103 15.65 -9.17 -9.04
CA ASN A 103 15.71 -10.35 -9.91
C ASN A 103 14.64 -10.40 -11.01
N ALA A 104 13.64 -9.51 -11.00
CA ALA A 104 12.51 -9.52 -11.94
C ALA A 104 12.92 -9.58 -13.43
N ALA A 105 13.96 -8.86 -13.83
CA ALA A 105 14.42 -8.88 -15.22
C ALA A 105 14.97 -10.26 -15.64
N SER A 106 15.74 -10.92 -14.76
CA SER A 106 16.28 -12.27 -14.99
C SER A 106 15.16 -13.31 -15.03
N VAL A 107 14.29 -13.32 -14.02
CA VAL A 107 13.14 -14.23 -13.93
C VAL A 107 12.25 -14.12 -15.17
N LEU A 108 11.94 -12.89 -15.60
CA LEU A 108 11.14 -12.67 -16.81
C LEU A 108 11.82 -13.22 -18.06
N GLY A 109 13.12 -12.98 -18.23
CA GLY A 109 13.86 -13.49 -19.38
C GLY A 109 13.81 -15.02 -19.47
N ARG A 110 14.04 -15.71 -18.36
CA ARG A 110 14.03 -17.18 -18.29
C ARG A 110 12.64 -17.75 -18.56
N VAL A 111 11.61 -17.23 -17.89
CA VAL A 111 10.23 -17.70 -18.08
C VAL A 111 9.73 -17.40 -19.49
N LEU A 112 10.04 -16.24 -20.04
CA LEU A 112 9.69 -15.87 -21.41
C LEU A 112 10.34 -16.83 -22.42
N ALA A 113 11.64 -17.09 -22.31
CA ALA A 113 12.33 -18.04 -23.18
C ALA A 113 11.67 -19.43 -23.14
N HIS A 114 11.40 -19.94 -21.94
CA HIS A 114 10.71 -21.22 -21.76
C HIS A 114 9.30 -21.22 -22.38
N CYS A 115 8.51 -20.17 -22.14
CA CYS A 115 7.16 -20.10 -22.70
C CYS A 115 7.17 -20.03 -24.23
N LEU A 116 8.13 -19.31 -24.82
CA LEU A 116 8.27 -19.21 -26.27
C LEU A 116 8.68 -20.54 -26.90
N GLU A 117 9.65 -21.24 -26.30
CA GLU A 117 10.13 -22.56 -26.75
C GLU A 117 9.00 -23.61 -26.72
N HIS A 118 8.24 -23.66 -25.63
CA HIS A 118 7.20 -24.66 -25.43
C HIS A 118 5.80 -24.22 -25.90
N ARG A 119 5.70 -23.07 -26.59
CA ARG A 119 4.43 -22.48 -27.07
C ARG A 119 3.34 -22.36 -26.00
N LEU A 120 3.72 -21.89 -24.81
CA LEU A 120 2.80 -21.65 -23.70
C LEU A 120 2.27 -20.22 -23.73
N ALA A 121 0.95 -20.05 -23.60
CA ALA A 121 0.38 -18.71 -23.44
C ALA A 121 0.73 -18.16 -22.05
N PHE A 122 1.09 -16.88 -21.99
CA PHE A 122 1.44 -16.23 -20.73
C PHE A 122 1.13 -14.73 -20.75
N LYS A 123 1.15 -14.11 -19.58
CA LYS A 123 1.15 -12.65 -19.43
C LYS A 123 2.11 -12.22 -18.34
N CYS A 124 2.63 -11.01 -18.43
CA CYS A 124 3.56 -10.45 -17.47
C CYS A 124 3.27 -8.98 -17.17
N ILE A 125 3.79 -8.48 -16.06
CA ILE A 125 3.91 -7.03 -15.81
C ILE A 125 5.14 -6.53 -16.58
N PRO A 126 5.00 -5.55 -17.49
CA PRO A 126 6.06 -5.27 -18.44
C PRO A 126 7.18 -4.37 -17.91
N ASN A 127 7.03 -3.73 -16.75
CA ASN A 127 8.05 -2.84 -16.17
C ASN A 127 8.12 -2.90 -14.63
N ALA A 128 9.25 -2.43 -14.09
CA ALA A 128 9.56 -2.46 -12.66
C ALA A 128 8.68 -1.53 -11.82
N GLY A 129 8.26 -0.37 -12.35
CA GLY A 129 7.39 0.56 -11.64
C GLY A 129 6.00 -0.03 -11.35
N LEU A 130 5.39 -0.68 -12.35
CA LEU A 130 4.12 -1.39 -12.18
C LEU A 130 4.26 -2.59 -11.23
N LEU A 131 5.39 -3.32 -11.29
CA LEU A 131 5.65 -4.41 -10.34
C LEU A 131 5.76 -3.88 -8.90
N ALA A 132 6.47 -2.77 -8.69
CA ALA A 132 6.62 -2.13 -7.40
C ALA A 132 5.27 -1.66 -6.84
N LEU A 133 4.46 -0.96 -7.65
CA LEU A 133 3.13 -0.49 -7.25
C LEU A 133 2.21 -1.63 -6.82
N ARG A 134 2.24 -2.72 -7.59
CA ARG A 134 1.45 -3.93 -7.33
C ARG A 134 1.92 -4.70 -6.10
N ASN A 135 3.11 -4.41 -5.61
CA ASN A 135 3.70 -4.99 -4.41
C ASN A 135 3.86 -3.99 -3.25
N ALA A 136 3.30 -2.78 -3.38
CA ALA A 136 3.36 -1.76 -2.34
C ALA A 136 2.64 -2.19 -1.05
N LYS A 137 2.91 -1.52 0.08
CA LYS A 137 2.33 -1.82 1.42
C LYS A 137 0.80 -1.96 1.40
N TYR A 138 0.09 -1.09 0.68
CA TYR A 138 -1.37 -1.08 0.61
C TYR A 138 -1.91 -1.57 -0.75
N ALA A 139 -1.11 -2.32 -1.50
CA ALA A 139 -1.58 -2.98 -2.72
C ALA A 139 -2.63 -4.06 -2.39
N ASP A 140 -3.49 -4.35 -3.37
CA ASP A 140 -4.47 -5.43 -3.26
C ASP A 140 -3.78 -6.76 -2.92
N ARG A 141 -4.13 -7.35 -1.77
CA ARG A 141 -3.51 -8.58 -1.23
C ARG A 141 -3.77 -9.78 -2.13
N ALA A 142 -4.92 -9.83 -2.81
CA ALA A 142 -5.28 -10.92 -3.71
C ALA A 142 -4.44 -10.92 -5.00
N GLY A 143 -4.14 -9.72 -5.49
CA GLY A 143 -3.30 -9.49 -6.63
C GLY A 143 -1.81 -9.54 -6.30
N SER A 144 -1.39 -9.12 -5.11
CA SER A 144 0.02 -8.76 -4.89
C SER A 144 1.02 -9.89 -5.19
N GLY A 145 2.21 -9.49 -5.62
CA GLY A 145 3.31 -10.39 -5.95
C GLY A 145 3.21 -11.10 -7.30
N LYS A 146 2.03 -11.30 -7.91
CA LYS A 146 1.97 -12.00 -9.23
C LYS A 146 2.60 -11.13 -10.31
N PHE A 147 3.70 -11.60 -10.85
CA PHE A 147 4.50 -10.91 -11.84
C PHE A 147 4.28 -11.49 -13.24
N ILE A 148 4.26 -12.82 -13.35
CA ILE A 148 3.98 -13.56 -14.58
C ILE A 148 2.84 -14.54 -14.31
N THR A 149 1.99 -14.79 -15.30
CA THR A 149 1.00 -15.87 -15.28
C THR A 149 1.18 -16.72 -16.53
N VAL A 150 1.44 -18.01 -16.36
CA VAL A 150 1.54 -19.00 -17.43
C VAL A 150 0.28 -19.86 -17.43
N TYR A 151 -0.25 -20.13 -18.62
CA TYR A 151 -1.48 -20.89 -18.84
C TYR A 151 -1.16 -22.22 -19.52
N PRO A 152 -1.07 -23.32 -18.75
CA PRO A 152 -1.03 -24.67 -19.32
C PRO A 152 -2.20 -24.90 -20.28
N PRO A 153 -1.98 -25.58 -21.42
CA PRO A 153 -3.02 -25.79 -22.43
C PRO A 153 -4.07 -26.83 -22.01
N SER A 154 -3.77 -27.68 -21.04
CA SER A 154 -4.70 -28.67 -20.48
C SER A 154 -4.33 -29.04 -19.04
N GLU A 155 -5.21 -29.78 -18.35
CA GLU A 155 -4.92 -30.28 -17.01
C GLU A 155 -3.82 -31.36 -17.01
N GLU A 156 -3.68 -32.10 -18.10
CA GLU A 156 -2.64 -33.12 -18.31
C GLU A 156 -1.25 -32.49 -18.51
N ALA A 157 -1.17 -31.32 -19.16
CA ALA A 157 0.08 -30.61 -19.38
C ALA A 157 0.54 -29.81 -18.13
N PHE A 158 -0.38 -29.49 -17.22
CA PHE A 158 -0.08 -28.66 -16.05
C PHE A 158 1.05 -29.21 -15.14
N PRO A 159 1.11 -30.50 -14.78
CA PRO A 159 2.19 -31.06 -13.97
C PRO A 159 3.58 -30.83 -14.57
N GLU A 160 3.72 -31.08 -15.87
CA GLU A 160 5.00 -30.92 -16.58
C GLU A 160 5.43 -29.46 -16.63
N VAL A 161 4.52 -28.55 -17.02
CA VAL A 161 4.80 -27.11 -17.08
C VAL A 161 5.14 -26.55 -15.69
N CYS A 162 4.41 -26.96 -14.66
CA CYS A 162 4.68 -26.51 -13.29
C CYS A 162 6.05 -26.98 -12.80
N THR A 163 6.38 -28.26 -13.04
CA THR A 163 7.66 -28.85 -12.64
C THR A 163 8.85 -28.20 -13.35
N ALA A 164 8.74 -27.99 -14.67
CA ALA A 164 9.77 -27.30 -15.44
C ALA A 164 10.01 -25.87 -14.92
N LEU A 165 8.95 -25.14 -14.55
CA LEU A 165 9.09 -23.80 -13.97
C LEU A 165 9.68 -23.83 -12.55
N MET A 166 9.38 -24.86 -11.74
CA MET A 166 9.99 -25.05 -10.42
C MET A 166 11.51 -25.24 -10.53
N GLU A 167 11.96 -26.11 -11.43
CA GLU A 167 13.38 -26.36 -11.70
C GLU A 167 14.05 -25.12 -12.30
N LEU A 168 13.39 -24.46 -13.26
CA LEU A 168 13.91 -23.26 -13.91
C LEU A 168 14.14 -22.12 -12.92
N LEU A 169 13.32 -22.01 -11.87
CA LEU A 169 13.36 -20.88 -10.93
C LEU A 169 13.81 -21.30 -9.52
N GLU A 170 14.46 -22.46 -9.39
CA GLU A 170 15.03 -22.88 -8.12
C GLU A 170 16.07 -21.85 -7.63
N GLY A 171 15.98 -21.49 -6.35
CA GLY A 171 16.86 -20.51 -5.71
C GLY A 171 16.51 -19.03 -5.98
N GLU A 172 15.59 -18.73 -6.90
CA GLU A 172 15.10 -17.36 -7.10
C GLU A 172 14.17 -16.94 -5.96
N HIS A 173 14.12 -15.63 -5.67
CA HIS A 173 13.28 -15.07 -4.61
C HIS A 173 12.15 -14.18 -5.12
N GLY A 174 11.14 -14.00 -4.29
CA GLY A 174 9.98 -13.17 -4.58
C GLY A 174 8.92 -13.26 -3.48
N PRO A 175 7.96 -12.34 -3.44
CA PRO A 175 6.90 -12.36 -2.43
C PRO A 175 6.02 -13.60 -2.58
N TYR A 176 5.61 -14.20 -1.45
CA TYR A 176 4.61 -15.28 -1.44
C TYR A 176 3.29 -14.78 -2.04
N ILE A 177 2.62 -15.52 -2.92
CA ILE A 177 1.31 -15.14 -3.44
C ILE A 177 0.20 -15.76 -2.57
N LEU A 178 -0.46 -14.95 -1.75
CA LEU A 178 -1.39 -15.44 -0.71
C LEU A 178 -2.58 -16.26 -1.27
N SER A 179 -3.07 -15.91 -2.46
CA SER A 179 -4.18 -16.62 -3.11
C SER A 179 -3.79 -17.95 -3.78
N ASP A 180 -2.52 -18.33 -3.72
CA ASP A 180 -1.95 -19.41 -4.50
C ASP A 180 -1.12 -20.36 -3.61
N LEU A 181 -0.94 -21.59 -4.08
CA LEU A 181 -0.08 -22.59 -3.45
C LEU A 181 1.33 -22.44 -4.00
N ARG A 182 2.34 -22.19 -3.16
CA ARG A 182 3.76 -22.23 -3.58
C ARG A 182 4.16 -23.66 -3.93
N CYS A 183 4.85 -23.83 -5.05
CA CYS A 183 5.36 -25.11 -5.53
C CYS A 183 6.89 -25.03 -5.62
N GLY A 184 7.58 -25.97 -4.96
CA GLY A 184 9.04 -25.99 -4.87
C GLY A 184 9.61 -24.87 -3.98
N ASN A 185 10.91 -24.61 -4.13
CA ASN A 185 11.64 -23.63 -3.34
C ASN A 185 11.75 -22.25 -4.01
N GLY A 186 11.39 -22.15 -5.29
CA GLY A 186 11.37 -20.89 -6.05
C GLY A 186 10.08 -20.09 -5.88
N PRO A 187 9.91 -18.98 -6.63
CA PRO A 187 8.74 -18.11 -6.58
C PRO A 187 7.60 -18.59 -7.48
N VAL A 188 7.43 -19.91 -7.63
CA VAL A 188 6.40 -20.55 -8.46
C VAL A 188 5.19 -20.87 -7.61
N HIS A 189 4.02 -20.46 -8.07
CA HIS A 189 2.76 -20.63 -7.36
C HIS A 189 1.66 -21.09 -8.30
N THR A 190 0.65 -21.79 -7.80
CA THR A 190 -0.48 -22.23 -8.62
C THR A 190 -1.84 -22.06 -7.95
N ARG A 191 -2.86 -21.86 -8.78
CA ARG A 191 -4.26 -21.89 -8.38
C ARG A 191 -5.16 -22.36 -9.52
N TYR A 192 -6.29 -22.95 -9.17
CA TYR A 192 -7.37 -23.20 -10.10
C TYR A 192 -8.18 -21.91 -10.30
N GLY A 193 -8.59 -21.59 -11.54
CA GLY A 193 -9.46 -20.44 -11.77
C GLY A 193 -9.74 -20.16 -13.25
N ALA A 194 -10.46 -19.07 -13.51
CA ALA A 194 -10.79 -18.68 -14.87
C ALA A 194 -9.56 -18.21 -15.65
N PHE A 195 -9.49 -18.59 -16.93
CA PHE A 195 -8.49 -18.13 -17.91
C PHE A 195 -9.05 -16.96 -18.72
N ALA A 196 -10.34 -17.06 -19.10
CA ALA A 196 -11.07 -16.01 -19.79
C ALA A 196 -11.99 -15.23 -18.83
N ALA A 197 -12.27 -13.97 -19.15
CA ALA A 197 -13.23 -13.17 -18.40
C ALA A 197 -14.64 -13.76 -18.58
N ARG A 198 -15.19 -14.30 -17.50
CA ARG A 198 -16.57 -14.78 -17.38
C ARG A 198 -17.11 -14.25 -16.06
N PHE A 199 -18.40 -13.92 -16.02
CA PHE A 199 -19.01 -13.31 -14.86
C PHE A 199 -20.30 -14.03 -14.48
N CYS A 200 -20.59 -14.08 -13.18
CA CYS A 200 -21.88 -14.46 -12.63
C CYS A 200 -22.31 -13.43 -11.57
N SER A 201 -23.54 -13.51 -11.08
CA SER A 201 -23.99 -12.67 -9.98
C SER A 201 -23.34 -13.14 -8.67
N GLY A 202 -22.70 -12.22 -7.95
CA GLY A 202 -22.19 -12.43 -6.61
C GLY A 202 -23.31 -12.41 -5.56
N PRO A 203 -22.98 -12.68 -4.28
CA PRO A 203 -23.96 -12.67 -3.18
C PRO A 203 -24.70 -11.33 -3.00
N ASP A 204 -24.06 -10.23 -3.39
CA ASP A 204 -24.60 -8.86 -3.34
C ASP A 204 -25.26 -8.43 -4.66
N GLY A 205 -25.42 -9.35 -5.61
CA GLY A 205 -25.97 -9.11 -6.95
C GLY A 205 -25.01 -8.44 -7.93
N ARG A 206 -23.77 -8.11 -7.53
CA ARG A 206 -22.78 -7.51 -8.44
C ARG A 206 -22.13 -8.57 -9.34
N PRO A 207 -21.73 -8.24 -10.58
CA PRO A 207 -21.00 -9.17 -11.43
C PRO A 207 -19.63 -9.48 -10.85
N VAL A 208 -19.37 -10.75 -10.57
CA VAL A 208 -18.08 -11.26 -10.08
C VAL A 208 -17.47 -12.25 -11.08
N PRO A 209 -16.14 -12.36 -11.18
CA PRO A 209 -15.51 -13.37 -12.02
C PRO A 209 -15.98 -14.79 -11.69
N ALA A 210 -16.06 -15.67 -12.69
CA ALA A 210 -16.68 -16.98 -12.53
C ALA A 210 -15.88 -18.13 -13.16
N VAL A 211 -15.97 -19.30 -12.50
CA VAL A 211 -15.64 -20.62 -13.05
C VAL A 211 -16.92 -21.43 -13.26
N ALA A 212 -16.87 -22.46 -14.11
CA ALA A 212 -17.95 -23.40 -14.30
C ALA A 212 -17.78 -24.61 -13.37
N ASP A 213 -18.87 -25.03 -12.74
CA ASP A 213 -18.95 -26.32 -12.05
C ASP A 213 -19.07 -27.49 -13.08
N PRO A 214 -19.03 -28.77 -12.65
CA PRO A 214 -19.14 -29.91 -13.57
C PRO A 214 -20.46 -29.98 -14.35
N ARG A 215 -21.48 -29.19 -13.97
CA ARG A 215 -22.77 -29.08 -14.68
C ARG A 215 -22.79 -27.88 -15.63
N GLY A 216 -21.67 -27.16 -15.78
CA GLY A 216 -21.55 -25.97 -16.63
C GLY A 216 -22.11 -24.69 -16.00
N ARG A 217 -22.55 -24.72 -14.74
CA ARG A 217 -23.09 -23.52 -14.07
C ARG A 217 -21.96 -22.60 -13.66
N LEU A 218 -22.07 -21.32 -13.98
CA LEU A 218 -21.12 -20.31 -13.54
C LEU A 218 -21.30 -20.03 -12.05
N VAL A 219 -20.21 -20.17 -11.30
CA VAL A 219 -20.12 -19.89 -9.87
C VAL A 219 -18.93 -18.97 -9.62
N PRO A 220 -18.95 -18.18 -8.53
CA PRO A 220 -17.87 -17.23 -8.25
C PRO A 220 -16.49 -17.90 -8.22
N ASP A 221 -15.54 -17.35 -8.98
CA ASP A 221 -14.10 -17.63 -8.89
C ASP A 221 -13.59 -16.84 -7.68
N ASP A 222 -13.54 -17.48 -6.50
CA ASP A 222 -13.07 -16.82 -5.29
C ASP A 222 -11.61 -16.39 -5.46
N ARG A 223 -11.39 -15.07 -5.44
CA ARG A 223 -10.06 -14.45 -5.60
C ARG A 223 -9.58 -13.81 -4.32
N GLY A 224 -10.14 -14.18 -3.17
CA GLY A 224 -9.67 -13.69 -1.88
C GLY A 224 -8.17 -13.97 -1.67
N PRO A 225 -7.55 -13.30 -0.69
CA PRO A 225 -6.13 -13.45 -0.39
C PRO A 225 -5.79 -14.80 0.29
N ALA A 226 -6.55 -15.86 0.05
CA ALA A 226 -6.29 -17.19 0.59
C ALA A 226 -6.36 -18.25 -0.52
N PHE A 227 -5.44 -19.22 -0.49
CA PHE A 227 -5.49 -20.37 -1.39
C PHE A 227 -6.76 -21.19 -1.19
N ARG A 228 -7.51 -21.39 -2.28
CA ARG A 228 -8.72 -22.21 -2.31
C ARG A 228 -8.74 -23.06 -3.58
N VAL A 229 -9.22 -24.29 -3.41
CA VAL A 229 -9.52 -25.20 -4.52
C VAL A 229 -11.03 -25.41 -4.53
N PRO A 230 -11.72 -25.26 -5.67
CA PRO A 230 -13.14 -25.58 -5.74
C PRO A 230 -13.39 -27.02 -5.33
N SER A 231 -14.49 -27.30 -4.63
CA SER A 231 -14.76 -28.62 -4.02
C SER A 231 -14.90 -29.77 -5.02
N TRP A 232 -15.16 -29.47 -6.29
CA TRP A 232 -15.23 -30.45 -7.37
C TRP A 232 -13.90 -30.67 -8.11
N VAL A 233 -12.86 -29.90 -7.78
CA VAL A 233 -11.53 -30.04 -8.37
C VAL A 233 -10.67 -30.86 -7.44
N THR A 234 -10.10 -31.95 -7.96
CA THR A 234 -9.10 -32.75 -7.24
C THR A 234 -7.71 -32.21 -7.59
N PRO A 235 -6.91 -31.74 -6.62
CA PRO A 235 -5.51 -31.36 -6.87
C PRO A 235 -4.72 -32.54 -7.47
N PRO A 236 -3.93 -32.33 -8.53
CA PRO A 236 -3.03 -33.35 -9.04
C PRO A 236 -2.06 -33.85 -7.97
N GLY A 237 -1.72 -35.14 -8.00
CA GLY A 237 -0.94 -35.79 -6.95
C GLY A 237 0.42 -35.15 -6.66
N PHE A 238 1.07 -34.56 -7.67
CA PHE A 238 2.35 -33.86 -7.49
C PHE A 238 2.25 -32.62 -6.60
N LEU A 239 1.05 -32.07 -6.38
CA LEU A 239 0.83 -30.94 -5.47
C LEU A 239 0.73 -31.36 -3.98
N MET A 240 0.57 -32.66 -3.69
CA MET A 240 0.35 -33.14 -2.31
C MET A 240 1.48 -32.73 -1.35
N PRO A 241 2.77 -32.89 -1.67
CA PRO A 241 3.85 -32.44 -0.78
C PRO A 241 3.79 -30.93 -0.47
N HIS A 242 3.36 -30.12 -1.43
CA HIS A 242 3.23 -28.67 -1.26
C HIS A 242 2.02 -28.30 -0.39
N LEU A 243 0.90 -29.03 -0.54
CA LEU A 243 -0.28 -28.87 0.31
C LEU A 243 0.03 -29.25 1.76
N GLU A 244 0.76 -30.33 1.97
CA GLU A 244 1.22 -30.78 3.29
C GLU A 244 2.16 -29.77 3.93
N ALA A 245 3.16 -29.29 3.17
CA ALA A 245 4.08 -28.24 3.63
C ALA A 245 3.33 -26.97 4.06
N ARG A 246 2.33 -26.54 3.26
CA ARG A 246 1.49 -25.40 3.61
C ARG A 246 0.65 -25.65 4.88
N ALA A 247 0.10 -26.85 5.04
CA ALA A 247 -0.70 -27.20 6.21
C ALA A 247 0.12 -27.34 7.49
N ALA A 248 1.42 -27.63 7.39
CA ALA A 248 2.33 -27.74 8.51
C ALA A 248 2.74 -26.37 9.11
N VAL A 249 2.63 -25.28 8.34
CA VAL A 249 2.92 -23.93 8.84
C VAL A 249 1.86 -23.53 9.86
N GLY A 250 2.27 -23.15 11.07
CA GLY A 250 1.38 -22.64 12.10
C GLY A 250 2.14 -22.16 13.33
N LEU A 251 1.42 -21.60 14.30
CA LEU A 251 1.99 -21.14 15.58
C LEU A 251 2.19 -22.27 16.59
N ALA A 252 2.07 -23.54 16.17
CA ALA A 252 2.23 -24.68 17.05
C ALA A 252 3.65 -24.72 17.64
N GLY A 253 3.76 -24.85 18.96
CA GLY A 253 5.04 -24.84 19.66
C GLY A 253 5.55 -23.44 20.03
N LEU A 254 4.94 -22.36 19.53
CA LEU A 254 5.23 -21.01 19.97
C LEU A 254 4.37 -20.64 21.19
N PRO A 255 4.91 -19.88 22.16
CA PRO A 255 4.18 -19.52 23.37
C PRO A 255 3.17 -18.38 23.15
N TYR A 256 2.54 -18.29 21.98
CA TYR A 256 1.63 -17.21 21.61
C TYR A 256 0.31 -17.70 21.05
N THR A 257 -0.78 -17.08 21.49
CA THR A 257 -2.12 -17.27 20.91
C THR A 257 -2.59 -15.98 20.29
N VAL A 258 -3.09 -16.02 19.05
CA VAL A 258 -3.68 -14.86 18.38
C VAL A 258 -5.16 -14.74 18.76
N GLU A 259 -5.53 -13.59 19.32
CA GLU A 259 -6.90 -13.31 19.78
C GLU A 259 -7.75 -12.62 18.71
N LYS A 260 -7.15 -11.68 17.94
CA LYS A 260 -7.79 -11.01 16.80
C LYS A 260 -6.77 -10.30 15.92
N ALA A 261 -7.11 -10.15 14.63
CA ALA A 261 -6.40 -9.22 13.76
C ALA A 261 -6.80 -7.76 14.08
N LEU A 262 -5.81 -6.89 14.16
CA LEU A 262 -5.97 -5.44 14.34
C LEU A 262 -5.89 -4.70 13.00
N HIS A 263 -4.97 -5.12 12.13
CA HIS A 263 -4.76 -4.50 10.82
C HIS A 263 -4.12 -5.48 9.84
N PHE A 264 -4.42 -5.33 8.55
CA PHE A 264 -3.76 -6.06 7.47
C PHE A 264 -3.23 -5.11 6.41
N SER A 265 -2.05 -5.43 5.91
CA SER A 265 -1.45 -4.81 4.73
C SER A 265 -0.90 -5.90 3.81
N ASN A 266 -0.42 -5.54 2.62
CA ASN A 266 0.37 -6.47 1.82
C ASN A 266 1.70 -6.82 2.51
N GLY A 267 2.23 -5.96 3.39
CA GLY A 267 3.44 -6.26 4.15
C GLY A 267 3.26 -7.35 5.21
N GLY A 268 2.03 -7.70 5.59
CA GLY A 268 1.72 -8.58 6.71
C GLY A 268 0.59 -8.04 7.59
N GLY A 269 0.25 -8.78 8.64
CA GLY A 269 -0.75 -8.40 9.63
C GLY A 269 -0.20 -7.84 10.94
N VAL A 270 -1.06 -7.14 11.68
CA VAL A 270 -0.85 -6.78 13.09
C VAL A 270 -1.94 -7.44 13.89
N TYR A 271 -1.56 -8.19 14.93
CA TYR A 271 -2.47 -9.02 15.71
C TYR A 271 -2.39 -8.65 17.19
N LEU A 272 -3.55 -8.68 17.85
CA LEU A 272 -3.60 -8.81 19.30
C LEU A 272 -3.44 -10.30 19.63
N GLY A 273 -2.54 -10.60 20.53
CA GLY A 273 -2.36 -11.95 21.04
C GLY A 273 -2.11 -11.97 22.54
N ARG A 274 -1.82 -13.17 23.02
CA ARG A 274 -1.50 -13.45 24.42
C ARG A 274 -0.25 -14.30 24.50
N ASP A 275 0.67 -13.88 25.36
CA ASP A 275 1.79 -14.73 25.75
C ASP A 275 1.28 -15.80 26.72
N THR A 276 1.43 -17.06 26.35
CA THR A 276 0.95 -18.20 27.14
C THR A 276 1.82 -18.50 28.35
N ARG A 277 3.06 -17.96 28.40
CA ARG A 277 3.97 -18.10 29.54
C ARG A 277 3.56 -17.18 30.70
N THR A 278 3.16 -15.95 30.38
CA THR A 278 2.86 -14.89 31.36
C THR A 278 1.38 -14.59 31.50
N GLY A 279 0.57 -14.93 30.49
CA GLY A 279 -0.83 -14.55 30.38
C GLY A 279 -1.03 -13.10 29.91
N GLU A 280 0.03 -12.33 29.66
CA GLU A 280 -0.05 -10.93 29.24
C GLU A 280 -0.53 -10.78 27.79
N GLN A 281 -1.23 -9.67 27.51
CA GLN A 281 -1.54 -9.29 26.13
C GLN A 281 -0.30 -8.74 25.43
N VAL A 282 -0.15 -9.09 24.16
CA VAL A 282 0.96 -8.66 23.29
C VAL A 282 0.43 -8.27 21.92
N VAL A 283 1.21 -7.47 21.19
CA VAL A 283 0.99 -7.20 19.77
C VAL A 283 1.99 -8.01 18.96
N LEU A 284 1.51 -8.80 17.99
CA LEU A 284 2.37 -9.50 17.04
C LEU A 284 2.31 -8.75 15.71
N LYS A 285 3.43 -8.17 15.29
CA LYS A 285 3.59 -7.57 13.96
C LYS A 285 4.25 -8.57 13.04
N GLU A 286 3.58 -8.89 11.94
CA GLU A 286 4.08 -9.77 10.89
C GLU A 286 4.69 -8.96 9.74
N ALA A 287 5.83 -9.44 9.24
CA ALA A 287 6.45 -8.99 8.01
C ALA A 287 6.64 -10.15 7.03
N ARG A 288 6.15 -9.94 5.81
CA ARG A 288 6.27 -10.85 4.67
C ARG A 288 7.50 -10.51 3.84
N PRO A 289 8.45 -11.44 3.64
CA PRO A 289 9.61 -11.20 2.79
C PRO A 289 9.23 -10.75 1.39
N TYR A 290 10.00 -9.79 0.86
CA TYR A 290 9.85 -9.24 -0.48
C TYR A 290 8.50 -8.59 -0.78
N ALA A 291 7.62 -8.42 0.22
CA ALA A 291 6.28 -7.85 0.05
C ALA A 291 6.13 -6.52 0.79
N GLY A 292 5.12 -5.74 0.40
CA GLY A 292 4.79 -4.48 1.04
C GLY A 292 5.89 -3.42 0.88
N LEU A 293 6.35 -3.22 -0.36
CA LEU A 293 7.42 -2.28 -0.69
C LEU A 293 7.03 -0.84 -0.30
N ALA A 294 7.96 -0.16 0.36
CA ALA A 294 7.93 1.27 0.61
C ALA A 294 8.58 2.05 -0.55
N ALA A 295 8.50 3.38 -0.50
CA ALA A 295 8.99 4.25 -1.57
C ALA A 295 10.53 4.19 -1.76
N ASP A 296 11.28 3.75 -0.74
CA ASP A 296 12.72 3.49 -0.80
C ASP A 296 13.06 2.07 -1.31
N GLY A 297 12.05 1.27 -1.66
CA GLY A 297 12.22 -0.12 -2.08
C GLY A 297 12.39 -1.10 -0.92
N ALA A 298 12.33 -0.65 0.34
CA ALA A 298 12.38 -1.56 1.48
C ALA A 298 11.11 -2.40 1.56
N ASP A 299 11.26 -3.71 1.72
CA ASP A 299 10.15 -4.62 1.97
C ASP A 299 9.69 -4.57 3.44
N ALA A 300 8.69 -5.39 3.77
CA ALA A 300 8.16 -5.44 5.13
C ALA A 300 9.17 -5.92 6.16
N VAL A 301 10.07 -6.85 5.80
CA VAL A 301 11.07 -7.40 6.73
C VAL A 301 12.11 -6.33 7.06
N ALA A 302 12.65 -5.65 6.05
CA ALA A 302 13.58 -4.55 6.25
C ALA A 302 12.98 -3.43 7.11
N ARG A 303 11.67 -3.14 6.96
CA ARG A 303 10.96 -2.17 7.80
C ARG A 303 10.73 -2.65 9.24
N LEU A 304 10.38 -3.92 9.42
CA LEU A 304 10.20 -4.52 10.75
C LEU A 304 11.52 -4.55 11.53
N GLU A 305 12.64 -4.83 10.85
CA GLU A 305 13.98 -4.80 11.43
C GLU A 305 14.43 -3.39 11.84
N ARG A 306 14.09 -2.36 11.04
CA ARG A 306 14.31 -0.96 11.45
C ARG A 306 13.52 -0.61 12.70
N GLU A 307 12.26 -1.03 12.76
CA GLU A 307 11.42 -0.82 13.93
C GLU A 307 11.98 -1.53 15.17
N ARG A 308 12.38 -2.80 15.04
CA ARG A 308 13.04 -3.54 16.13
C ARG A 308 14.27 -2.80 16.63
N ALA A 309 15.20 -2.46 15.73
CA ALA A 309 16.45 -1.79 16.10
C ALA A 309 16.20 -0.44 16.78
N ALA A 310 15.23 0.33 16.29
CA ALA A 310 14.83 1.60 16.92
C ALA A 310 14.26 1.36 18.32
N LEU A 311 13.32 0.44 18.49
CA LEU A 311 12.69 0.16 19.79
C LEU A 311 13.69 -0.42 20.81
N GLU A 312 14.61 -1.28 20.39
CA GLU A 312 15.69 -1.78 21.25
C GLU A 312 16.62 -0.65 21.73
N GLN A 313 16.96 0.31 20.86
CA GLN A 313 17.73 1.50 21.25
C GLN A 313 16.95 2.45 22.17
N LEU A 314 15.62 2.47 22.04
CA LEU A 314 14.70 3.28 22.83
C LEU A 314 14.24 2.58 24.12
N ALA A 315 14.74 1.37 24.41
CA ALA A 315 14.36 0.60 25.59
C ALA A 315 14.49 1.43 26.89
N GLY A 316 13.50 1.26 27.77
CA GLY A 316 13.39 1.99 29.04
C GLY A 316 12.78 3.39 28.94
N LEU A 317 12.28 3.81 27.77
CA LEU A 317 11.42 4.98 27.67
C LEU A 317 9.95 4.57 27.81
N ASP A 318 9.23 5.14 28.78
CA ASP A 318 7.80 4.85 29.01
C ASP A 318 6.88 5.28 27.85
N CYS A 319 7.40 6.08 26.92
CA CYS A 319 6.67 6.62 25.78
C CYS A 319 6.78 5.79 24.50
N VAL A 320 7.37 4.58 24.54
CA VAL A 320 7.42 3.63 23.41
C VAL A 320 7.10 2.21 23.89
N PRO A 321 6.64 1.29 23.02
CA PRO A 321 6.42 -0.10 23.39
C PRO A 321 7.74 -0.86 23.58
N ASP A 322 7.78 -1.76 24.56
CA ASP A 322 8.89 -2.72 24.68
C ASP A 322 8.85 -3.77 23.58
N VAL A 323 10.03 -4.16 23.08
CA VAL A 323 10.21 -5.41 22.32
C VAL A 323 10.20 -6.58 23.29
N ARG A 324 9.35 -7.58 23.02
CA ARG A 324 9.17 -8.76 23.87
C ARG A 324 9.82 -10.01 23.30
N ASP A 325 9.75 -10.20 21.99
CA ASP A 325 10.26 -11.39 21.31
C ASP A 325 10.35 -11.19 19.80
N VAL A 326 11.10 -12.07 19.11
CA VAL A 326 11.21 -12.13 17.66
C VAL A 326 11.27 -13.58 17.22
N PHE A 327 10.48 -13.95 16.22
CA PHE A 327 10.48 -15.31 15.68
C PHE A 327 10.07 -15.36 14.21
N GLU A 328 10.25 -16.51 13.57
CA GLU A 328 9.86 -16.75 12.17
C GLU A 328 8.88 -17.92 12.06
N VAL A 329 7.86 -17.78 11.19
CA VAL A 329 6.89 -18.84 10.88
C VAL A 329 6.56 -18.82 9.40
N GLY A 330 6.88 -19.91 8.69
CA GLY A 330 6.59 -20.05 7.26
C GLY A 330 7.21 -18.91 6.43
N ASP A 331 8.49 -18.66 6.64
CA ASP A 331 9.30 -17.56 6.07
C ASP A 331 8.88 -16.14 6.51
N HIS A 332 7.81 -15.97 7.30
CA HIS A 332 7.38 -14.66 7.76
C HIS A 332 8.03 -14.30 9.09
N HIS A 333 8.44 -13.04 9.24
CA HIS A 333 9.08 -12.53 10.45
C HIS A 333 8.03 -11.93 11.38
N PHE A 334 8.18 -12.16 12.68
CA PHE A 334 7.31 -11.63 13.71
C PHE A 334 8.10 -10.82 14.72
N LEU A 335 7.61 -9.62 15.00
CA LEU A 335 8.06 -8.79 16.13
C LEU A 335 6.94 -8.76 17.16
N VAL A 336 7.22 -9.25 18.36
CA VAL A 336 6.28 -9.22 19.47
C VAL A 336 6.57 -7.98 20.30
N LEU A 337 5.57 -7.13 20.45
CA LEU A 337 5.62 -5.88 21.19
C LEU A 337 4.69 -5.94 22.40
N GLN A 338 5.01 -5.12 23.40
CA GLN A 338 4.10 -4.80 24.50
C GLN A 338 2.75 -4.33 23.96
N TYR A 339 1.66 -4.84 24.53
CA TYR A 339 0.35 -4.27 24.29
C TYR A 339 0.18 -2.96 25.05
N ILE A 340 -0.20 -1.89 24.34
CA ILE A 340 -0.47 -0.58 24.92
C ILE A 340 -1.98 -0.38 25.05
N PRO A 341 -2.53 -0.28 26.26
CA PRO A 341 -3.93 0.08 26.48
C PRO A 341 -4.25 1.47 25.93
N GLY A 342 -5.49 1.68 25.51
CA GLY A 342 -5.98 2.98 25.10
C GLY A 342 -6.52 3.01 23.67
N THR A 343 -6.61 4.23 23.13
CA THR A 343 -7.07 4.46 21.75
C THR A 343 -6.18 5.47 21.06
N THR A 344 -6.09 5.38 19.72
CA THR A 344 -5.27 6.33 18.95
C THR A 344 -5.75 7.76 19.14
N LEU A 345 -4.82 8.71 19.18
CA LEU A 345 -5.10 10.14 19.36
C LEU A 345 -6.10 10.66 18.32
N ASN A 346 -6.02 10.21 17.06
CA ASN A 346 -7.01 10.56 16.03
C ASN A 346 -8.45 10.15 16.43
N THR A 347 -8.60 8.99 17.07
CA THR A 347 -9.90 8.49 17.55
C THR A 347 -10.39 9.28 18.76
N VAL A 348 -9.50 9.55 19.73
CA VAL A 348 -9.82 10.39 20.90
C VAL A 348 -10.25 11.78 20.46
N PHE A 349 -9.46 12.41 19.58
CA PHE A 349 -9.76 13.72 19.00
C PHE A 349 -11.13 13.72 18.33
N ALA A 350 -11.41 12.78 17.43
CA ALA A 350 -12.69 12.72 16.71
C ALA A 350 -13.91 12.57 17.64
N ARG A 351 -13.76 11.88 18.78
CA ARG A 351 -14.84 11.73 19.79
C ARG A 351 -15.05 13.00 20.59
N ARG A 352 -13.98 13.75 20.88
CA ARG A 352 -13.99 14.93 21.76
C ARG A 352 -14.21 16.25 21.01
N PHE A 353 -13.98 16.28 19.70
CA PHE A 353 -13.85 17.50 18.93
C PHE A 353 -15.08 18.43 19.05
N PRO A 354 -14.94 19.63 19.65
CA PRO A 354 -16.08 20.47 20.00
C PRO A 354 -16.81 21.04 18.79
N LEU A 355 -16.09 21.37 17.72
CA LEU A 355 -16.67 21.96 16.50
C LEU A 355 -17.46 20.95 15.66
N ALA A 356 -17.52 19.68 16.05
CA ALA A 356 -18.47 18.71 15.50
C ALA A 356 -19.91 18.94 16.00
N ARG A 357 -20.09 19.73 17.07
CA ARG A 357 -21.40 20.09 17.64
C ARG A 357 -21.89 21.40 17.06
N GLN A 358 -23.21 21.54 16.91
CA GLN A 358 -23.82 22.83 16.58
C GLN A 358 -23.75 23.72 17.82
N HIS A 359 -23.08 24.88 17.70
CA HIS A 359 -22.90 25.87 18.78
C HIS A 359 -22.26 25.29 20.07
N PRO A 360 -20.98 24.92 20.05
CA PRO A 360 -20.28 24.45 21.26
C PRO A 360 -20.24 25.55 22.33
N SER A 361 -20.38 25.17 23.60
CA SER A 361 -20.26 26.10 24.72
C SER A 361 -18.82 26.60 24.88
N PRO A 362 -18.61 27.81 25.42
CA PRO A 362 -17.29 28.30 25.77
C PRO A 362 -16.50 27.34 26.68
N ASP A 363 -17.17 26.71 27.65
CA ASP A 363 -16.56 25.75 28.57
C ASP A 363 -16.01 24.53 27.82
N LEU A 364 -16.76 23.99 26.85
CA LEU A 364 -16.31 22.85 26.06
C LEU A 364 -15.09 23.20 25.18
N LEU A 365 -15.05 24.43 24.66
CA LEU A 365 -13.89 24.92 23.90
C LEU A 365 -12.66 25.10 24.80
N ALA A 366 -12.85 25.59 26.03
CA ALA A 366 -11.80 25.71 27.02
C ALA A 366 -11.27 24.36 27.51
N GLU A 367 -12.16 23.40 27.79
CA GLU A 367 -11.80 22.02 28.14
C GLU A 367 -10.99 21.34 27.02
N HIS A 368 -11.41 21.51 25.77
CA HIS A 368 -10.67 20.97 24.62
C HIS A 368 -9.30 21.63 24.47
N ALA A 369 -9.22 22.96 24.64
CA ALA A 369 -7.95 23.67 24.56
C ALA A 369 -6.97 23.20 25.65
N ALA A 370 -7.40 23.13 26.91
CA ALA A 370 -6.58 22.61 28.00
C ALA A 370 -6.10 21.17 27.75
N TRP A 371 -6.99 20.31 27.24
CA TRP A 371 -6.63 18.94 26.86
C TRP A 371 -5.60 18.90 25.71
N ALA A 372 -5.78 19.72 24.66
CA ALA A 372 -4.88 19.77 23.52
C ALA A 372 -3.49 20.29 23.91
N GLU A 373 -3.42 21.27 24.81
CA GLU A 373 -2.16 21.79 25.37
C GLU A 373 -1.39 20.72 26.13
N GLU A 374 -2.05 20.05 27.08
CA GLU A 374 -1.43 19.00 27.89
C GLU A 374 -0.93 17.85 27.00
N LEU A 375 -1.78 17.37 26.09
CA LEU A 375 -1.44 16.28 25.19
C LEU A 375 -0.31 16.65 24.22
N TYR A 376 -0.32 17.87 23.67
CA TYR A 376 0.80 18.35 22.84
C TYR A 376 2.11 18.33 23.64
N GLY A 377 2.10 18.82 24.89
CA GLY A 377 3.27 18.81 25.76
C GLY A 377 3.79 17.41 26.05
N GLN A 378 2.91 16.42 26.23
CA GLN A 378 3.31 15.02 26.39
C GLN A 378 3.99 14.47 25.14
N VAL A 379 3.44 14.73 23.95
CA VAL A 379 4.04 14.29 22.68
C VAL A 379 5.37 14.98 22.43
N GLU A 380 5.49 16.28 22.70
CA GLU A 380 6.74 17.02 22.57
C GLU A 380 7.85 16.45 23.46
N ARG A 381 7.56 16.15 24.73
CA ARG A 381 8.51 15.49 25.65
C ARG A 381 8.91 14.10 25.17
N ALA A 382 7.96 13.30 24.66
CA ALA A 382 8.25 11.98 24.12
C ALA A 382 9.16 12.04 22.89
N VAL A 383 8.91 12.98 21.97
CA VAL A 383 9.76 13.19 20.78
C VAL A 383 11.17 13.61 21.19
N ALA A 384 11.29 14.53 22.17
CA ALA A 384 12.59 14.94 22.70
C ALA A 384 13.36 13.75 23.31
N ALA A 385 12.70 12.91 24.12
CA ALA A 385 13.32 11.72 24.71
C ALA A 385 13.81 10.71 23.64
N VAL A 386 13.06 10.55 22.55
CA VAL A 386 13.46 9.72 21.40
C VAL A 386 14.67 10.32 20.68
N HIS A 387 14.68 11.65 20.46
CA HIS A 387 15.80 12.36 19.83
C HIS A 387 17.07 12.30 20.67
N ASP A 388 16.96 12.38 22.00
CA ASP A 388 18.08 12.28 22.94
C ASP A 388 18.75 10.90 22.89
N ARG A 389 18.00 9.86 22.48
CA ARG A 389 18.54 8.52 22.18
C ARG A 389 19.11 8.40 20.76
N GLY A 390 19.13 9.48 19.98
CA GLY A 390 19.71 9.51 18.64
C GLY A 390 18.84 8.92 17.54
N ILE A 391 17.52 8.79 17.76
CA ILE A 391 16.56 8.27 16.78
C ILE A 391 15.66 9.40 16.26
N VAL A 392 15.32 9.34 14.97
CA VAL A 392 14.30 10.18 14.32
C VAL A 392 13.11 9.30 13.98
N ILE A 393 11.90 9.72 14.35
CA ILE A 393 10.66 8.94 14.17
C ILE A 393 10.25 8.92 12.69
N SER A 394 10.34 10.08 12.02
CA SER A 394 10.05 10.31 10.60
C SER A 394 8.60 10.09 10.15
N ASP A 395 7.72 9.51 10.96
CA ASP A 395 6.28 9.35 10.66
C ASP A 395 5.37 9.70 11.85
N LEU A 396 5.65 10.84 12.49
CA LEU A 396 4.83 11.34 13.59
C LEU A 396 3.49 11.92 13.08
N HIS A 397 2.38 11.30 13.48
CA HIS A 397 1.02 11.82 13.25
C HIS A 397 0.02 11.24 14.27
N MET A 398 -1.21 11.76 14.28
CA MET A 398 -2.23 11.43 15.29
C MET A 398 -2.66 9.95 15.35
N SER A 399 -2.34 9.12 14.36
CA SER A 399 -2.65 7.68 14.41
C SER A 399 -1.51 6.85 14.97
N ASN A 400 -0.30 7.41 15.04
CA ASN A 400 0.90 6.81 15.63
C ASN A 400 1.13 7.28 17.08
N VAL A 401 0.10 7.84 17.71
CA VAL A 401 0.10 8.20 19.14
C VAL A 401 -1.05 7.46 19.80
N MET A 402 -0.75 6.55 20.73
CA MET A 402 -1.74 5.93 21.62
C MET A 402 -1.99 6.84 22.81
N VAL A 403 -3.26 6.97 23.21
CA VAL A 403 -3.68 7.71 24.40
C VAL A 403 -4.33 6.73 25.36
N ASP A 404 -3.70 6.56 26.52
CA ASP A 404 -4.26 5.86 27.67
C ASP A 404 -4.96 6.91 28.55
N GLU A 405 -6.27 7.12 28.31
CA GLU A 405 -7.07 8.11 29.05
C GLU A 405 -7.18 7.76 30.55
N GLU A 406 -7.02 6.49 30.93
CA GLU A 406 -7.10 6.04 32.34
C GLU A 406 -5.82 6.37 33.09
N ALA A 407 -4.66 6.06 32.50
CA ALA A 407 -3.36 6.39 33.10
C ALA A 407 -2.90 7.83 32.83
N GLY A 408 -3.58 8.56 31.95
CA GLY A 408 -3.25 9.94 31.59
C GLY A 408 -1.92 10.08 30.84
N ARG A 409 -1.52 9.06 30.07
CA ARG A 409 -0.24 9.03 29.32
C ARG A 409 -0.42 8.77 27.83
N ILE A 410 0.62 9.12 27.06
CA ILE A 410 0.72 8.77 25.64
C ILE A 410 1.87 7.80 25.39
N VAL A 411 1.75 7.03 24.31
CA VAL A 411 2.82 6.16 23.80
C VAL A 411 2.91 6.35 22.29
N LEU A 412 4.12 6.60 21.79
CA LEU A 412 4.41 6.68 20.36
C LEU A 412 4.47 5.27 19.77
N LEU A 413 3.82 5.07 18.64
CA LEU A 413 3.75 3.79 17.95
C LEU A 413 4.45 3.87 16.60
N ASP A 414 4.72 2.69 16.04
CA ASP A 414 5.12 2.48 14.64
C ASP A 414 6.44 3.16 14.24
N PHE A 415 7.55 2.49 14.56
CA PHE A 415 8.91 2.99 14.26
C PHE A 415 9.46 2.44 12.93
N GLU A 416 8.61 1.96 12.02
CA GLU A 416 9.05 1.38 10.74
C GLU A 416 9.76 2.38 9.80
N ALA A 417 9.50 3.68 10.00
CA ALA A 417 10.12 4.79 9.27
C ALA A 417 11.33 5.38 10.01
N ALA A 418 11.63 4.88 11.22
CA ALA A 418 12.65 5.46 12.08
C ALA A 418 14.05 5.29 11.48
N SER A 419 14.94 6.23 11.82
CA SER A 419 16.34 6.18 11.41
C SER A 419 17.28 6.83 12.43
N PRO A 420 18.57 6.46 12.44
CA PRO A 420 19.55 7.16 13.25
C PRO A 420 19.66 8.65 12.86
N ALA A 421 19.62 9.54 13.84
CA ALA A 421 19.66 10.99 13.63
C ALA A 421 20.93 11.46 12.91
N ALA A 422 22.04 10.76 13.15
CA ALA A 422 23.34 11.04 12.52
C ALA A 422 23.30 10.93 10.99
N GLU A 423 22.41 10.11 10.43
CA GLU A 423 22.34 9.89 8.98
C GLU A 423 21.63 11.04 8.24
N ARG A 424 20.90 11.91 8.94
CA ARG A 424 20.16 13.05 8.37
C ARG A 424 19.37 12.67 7.11
N ARG A 425 18.69 11.52 7.16
CA ARG A 425 17.83 11.03 6.07
C ARG A 425 16.69 12.02 5.78
N ARG A 426 16.18 11.96 4.55
CA ARG A 426 14.90 12.60 4.20
C ARG A 426 13.75 11.70 4.64
N GLN A 427 12.58 12.29 4.79
CA GLN A 427 11.35 11.54 4.99
C GLN A 427 11.02 10.73 3.73
N ILE A 428 10.75 9.43 3.90
CA ILE A 428 10.49 8.47 2.81
C ILE A 428 9.02 8.06 2.80
N VAL A 429 8.47 7.81 3.99
CA VAL A 429 7.06 7.45 4.23
C VAL A 429 6.49 8.50 5.15
N ALA A 430 5.26 8.93 4.88
CA ALA A 430 4.60 9.96 5.66
C ALA A 430 3.09 9.93 5.47
N ASN A 431 2.36 10.23 6.54
CA ASN A 431 0.97 10.65 6.42
C ASN A 431 0.89 11.94 5.56
N PRO A 432 0.00 12.02 4.54
CA PRO A 432 -0.14 13.19 3.66
C PRO A 432 -0.33 14.53 4.40
N ALA A 433 -0.91 14.49 5.60
CA ALA A 433 -1.17 15.66 6.43
C ALA A 433 0.06 16.14 7.24
N PHE A 434 1.16 15.39 7.21
CA PHE A 434 2.38 15.61 8.00
C PHE A 434 3.67 15.50 7.17
N VAL A 435 3.57 15.46 5.83
CA VAL A 435 4.74 15.37 4.94
C VAL A 435 5.60 16.62 5.09
N ALA A 436 6.85 16.42 5.52
CA ALA A 436 7.81 17.49 5.68
C ALA A 436 8.31 18.00 4.31
N PRO A 437 8.62 19.30 4.20
CA PRO A 437 9.27 19.87 3.03
C PRO A 437 10.57 19.11 2.68
N PRO A 438 10.94 19.01 1.37
CA PRO A 438 12.08 18.17 0.95
C PRO A 438 13.43 18.54 1.56
N ASP A 439 13.58 19.77 2.04
CA ASP A 439 14.76 20.32 2.68
C ASP A 439 14.89 19.94 4.17
N ARG A 440 13.81 19.43 4.81
CA ARG A 440 13.86 18.88 6.17
C ARG A 440 14.54 17.51 6.19
N ARG A 441 15.42 17.31 7.17
CA ARG A 441 16.25 16.11 7.31
C ARG A 441 16.52 15.78 8.78
N GLY A 442 16.64 14.50 9.10
CA GLY A 442 16.85 14.04 10.47
C GLY A 442 15.76 14.57 11.41
N THR A 443 16.14 15.05 12.60
CA THR A 443 15.20 15.55 13.62
C THR A 443 14.30 16.70 13.15
N ASP A 444 14.68 17.44 12.11
CA ASP A 444 13.85 18.50 11.54
C ASP A 444 12.53 17.98 10.94
N ILE A 445 12.49 16.71 10.56
CA ILE A 445 11.27 16.06 10.06
C ILE A 445 10.24 16.00 11.19
N ASP A 446 10.64 15.52 12.38
CA ASP A 446 9.76 15.39 13.53
C ASP A 446 9.38 16.75 14.11
N ARG A 447 10.28 17.74 14.07
CA ARG A 447 9.98 19.13 14.46
C ARG A 447 8.88 19.73 13.59
N TYR A 448 8.95 19.52 12.27
CA TYR A 448 7.89 19.93 11.36
C TYR A 448 6.57 19.21 11.66
N ALA A 449 6.63 17.90 11.94
CA ALA A 449 5.45 17.11 12.29
C ALA A 449 4.81 17.56 13.61
N LEU A 450 5.60 17.89 14.63
CA LEU A 450 5.13 18.50 15.88
C LEU A 450 4.44 19.85 15.62
N ALA A 451 5.02 20.71 14.79
CA ALA A 451 4.40 21.98 14.42
C ALA A 451 3.06 21.78 13.70
N CYS A 452 2.97 20.77 12.82
CA CYS A 452 1.69 20.39 12.21
C CYS A 452 0.69 19.86 13.25
N LEU A 453 1.14 18.99 14.17
CA LEU A 453 0.32 18.40 15.22
C LEU A 453 -0.28 19.48 16.12
N ARG A 454 0.52 20.50 16.45
CA ARG A 454 0.10 21.66 17.24
C ARG A 454 -1.16 22.31 16.70
N LEU A 455 -1.22 22.53 15.39
CA LEU A 455 -2.39 23.09 14.73
C LEU A 455 -3.49 22.05 14.54
N ALA A 456 -3.13 20.80 14.23
CA ALA A 456 -4.07 19.71 13.96
C ALA A 456 -4.96 19.35 15.17
N LEU A 457 -4.44 19.50 16.39
CA LEU A 457 -5.19 19.30 17.64
C LEU A 457 -6.35 20.31 17.84
N TYR A 458 -6.43 21.33 16.99
CA TYR A 458 -7.53 22.30 16.98
C TYR A 458 -8.28 22.29 15.65
N LEU A 459 -7.56 22.33 14.53
CA LEU A 459 -8.13 22.29 13.17
C LEU A 459 -7.29 21.33 12.30
N PRO A 460 -7.73 20.08 12.07
CA PRO A 460 -6.97 19.06 11.35
C PRO A 460 -7.03 19.24 9.82
N LEU A 461 -6.65 20.44 9.36
CA LEU A 461 -6.62 20.84 7.94
C LEU A 461 -5.17 20.95 7.41
N THR A 462 -4.23 20.23 8.02
CA THR A 462 -2.79 20.31 7.70
C THR A 462 -2.45 19.71 6.33
N THR A 463 -3.34 18.93 5.72
CA THR A 463 -3.22 18.52 4.30
C THR A 463 -3.14 19.70 3.34
N LEU A 464 -3.64 20.88 3.73
CA LEU A 464 -3.50 22.11 2.96
C LEU A 464 -2.04 22.55 2.81
N PHE A 465 -1.15 22.18 3.74
CA PHE A 465 0.24 22.60 3.72
C PHE A 465 1.05 21.94 2.59
N GLY A 466 0.62 20.77 2.13
CA GLY A 466 1.15 20.18 0.91
C GLY A 466 0.89 21.07 -0.32
N ILE A 467 -0.21 21.82 -0.33
CA ILE A 467 -0.57 22.72 -1.44
C ILE A 467 0.10 24.08 -1.25
N ASP A 468 -0.09 24.69 -0.06
CA ASP A 468 0.40 26.01 0.28
C ASP A 468 0.63 26.12 1.81
N ARG A 469 1.90 26.07 2.22
CA ARG A 469 2.30 26.20 3.62
C ARG A 469 1.89 27.54 4.24
N THR A 470 1.68 28.60 3.46
CA THR A 470 1.26 29.92 3.98
C THR A 470 -0.11 29.90 4.64
N LYS A 471 -0.91 28.86 4.41
CA LYS A 471 -2.18 28.65 5.11
C LYS A 471 -2.02 28.42 6.61
N ALA A 472 -0.84 28.03 7.10
CA ALA A 472 -0.58 27.84 8.54
C ALA A 472 -0.91 29.08 9.37
N ALA A 473 -0.53 30.27 8.91
CA ALA A 473 -0.84 31.53 9.60
C ALA A 473 -2.35 31.89 9.57
N GLY A 474 -3.08 31.46 8.53
CA GLY A 474 -4.54 31.58 8.50
C GLY A 474 -5.20 30.64 9.52
N LEU A 475 -4.77 29.38 9.55
CA LEU A 475 -5.26 28.39 10.50
C LEU A 475 -5.00 28.80 11.95
N ALA A 476 -3.81 29.31 12.29
CA ALA A 476 -3.52 29.78 13.65
C ALA A 476 -4.45 30.91 14.10
N ARG A 477 -4.75 31.88 13.23
CA ARG A 477 -5.74 32.95 13.50
C ARG A 477 -7.15 32.41 13.70
N ASP A 478 -7.56 31.44 12.90
CA ASP A 478 -8.87 30.82 13.03
C ASP A 478 -8.98 29.97 14.31
N ILE A 479 -7.89 29.30 14.73
CA ILE A 479 -7.82 28.61 16.02
C ILE A 479 -7.96 29.62 17.15
N ALA A 480 -7.18 30.71 17.15
CA ALA A 480 -7.23 31.74 18.21
C ALA A 480 -8.58 32.46 18.28
N ARG A 481 -9.35 32.48 17.18
CA ARG A 481 -10.74 33.00 17.16
C ARG A 481 -11.73 31.99 17.76
N ALA A 482 -11.54 30.71 17.50
CA ALA A 482 -12.49 29.66 17.87
C ALA A 482 -12.26 29.08 19.27
N PHE A 483 -11.01 29.05 19.73
CA PHE A 483 -10.58 28.46 20.99
C PHE A 483 -9.91 29.52 21.88
N PRO A 484 -9.96 29.38 23.22
CA PRO A 484 -9.30 30.29 24.15
C PRO A 484 -7.78 30.04 24.19
N VAL A 485 -7.12 30.16 23.03
CA VAL A 485 -5.67 29.96 22.85
C VAL A 485 -5.13 31.22 22.17
N PRO A 486 -4.17 31.93 22.78
CA PRO A 486 -3.61 33.13 22.15
C PRO A 486 -2.83 32.75 20.90
N GLU A 487 -2.92 33.57 19.86
CA GLU A 487 -2.21 33.36 18.59
C GLU A 487 -0.68 33.24 18.80
N ASP A 488 -0.13 33.98 19.76
CA ASP A 488 1.29 33.93 20.13
C ASP A 488 1.75 32.55 20.63
N ALA A 489 0.85 31.74 21.22
CA ALA A 489 1.17 30.38 21.61
C ALA A 489 1.30 29.43 20.41
N LEU A 490 0.68 29.78 19.27
CA LEU A 490 0.75 29.00 18.02
C LEU A 490 1.88 29.49 17.10
N ARG A 491 2.43 30.69 17.36
CA ARG A 491 3.46 31.32 16.55
C ARG A 491 4.69 30.42 16.29
N PRO A 492 5.27 29.71 17.28
CA PRO A 492 6.42 28.84 17.02
C PRO A 492 6.13 27.73 16.00
N ALA A 493 4.92 27.14 16.05
CA ALA A 493 4.52 26.12 15.08
C ALA A 493 4.35 26.72 13.67
N VAL A 494 3.75 27.91 13.57
CA VAL A 494 3.62 28.62 12.29
C VAL A 494 5.00 28.95 11.71
N GLU A 495 5.94 29.42 12.54
CA GLU A 495 7.30 29.75 12.12
C GLU A 495 8.05 28.52 11.60
N GLU A 496 7.99 27.37 12.28
CA GLU A 496 8.62 26.14 11.81
C GLU A 496 8.01 25.62 10.49
N ILE A 497 6.68 25.68 10.35
CA ILE A 497 6.00 25.29 9.10
C ILE A 497 6.43 26.21 7.94
N LEU A 498 6.58 27.51 8.21
CA LEU A 498 6.95 28.54 7.23
C LEU A 498 8.45 28.73 7.05
N ARG A 499 9.29 28.06 7.82
CA ARG A 499 10.75 28.18 7.73
C ARG A 499 11.18 27.94 6.27
N ASP A 500 11.96 28.88 5.75
CA ASP A 500 12.46 28.96 4.37
C ASP A 500 11.40 29.19 3.27
N VAL A 501 10.14 29.50 3.62
CA VAL A 501 9.09 29.88 2.65
C VAL A 501 9.24 31.34 2.20
N ARG A 502 9.77 32.21 3.07
CA ARG A 502 9.91 33.65 2.81
C ARG A 502 11.01 33.93 1.77
N ASP A 503 12.16 33.27 1.91
CA ASP A 503 13.30 33.42 0.99
C ASP A 503 12.96 33.00 -0.45
N ALA A 504 12.05 32.03 -0.62
CA ALA A 504 11.62 31.55 -1.93
C ALA A 504 10.64 32.51 -2.66
N ARG A 505 10.01 33.45 -1.94
CA ARG A 505 9.20 34.52 -2.55
C ARG A 505 10.06 35.73 -2.88
N ASP A 506 10.97 36.12 -1.98
CA ASP A 506 11.89 37.24 -2.23
C ASP A 506 12.82 36.92 -3.42
N ALA A 507 13.32 35.69 -3.55
CA ALA A 507 14.08 35.25 -4.72
C ALA A 507 13.26 35.20 -6.03
N ARG A 508 11.92 35.17 -5.96
CA ARG A 508 11.04 35.27 -7.14
C ARG A 508 10.68 36.71 -7.48
N ASP A 509 10.72 37.62 -6.50
CA ASP A 509 10.42 39.05 -6.69
C ASP A 509 11.68 39.87 -7.06
N THR A 510 12.90 39.39 -6.77
CA THR A 510 14.15 40.12 -7.08
C THR A 510 14.73 39.88 -8.48
N GLY A 511 13.97 39.32 -9.42
CA GLY A 511 14.29 39.42 -10.86
C GLY A 511 15.67 38.87 -11.32
N GLU A 512 16.33 38.01 -10.56
CA GLU A 512 17.60 37.38 -10.94
C GLU A 512 17.52 35.85 -10.81
N ALA A 513 16.94 35.21 -11.83
CA ALA A 513 17.34 33.89 -12.37
C ALA A 513 16.32 33.44 -13.41
N GLY A 514 16.38 34.05 -14.60
CA GLY A 514 16.09 33.30 -15.81
C GLY A 514 17.22 32.28 -16.02
N GLU A 515 16.84 31.04 -16.29
CA GLU A 515 17.68 29.84 -16.52
C GLU A 515 18.17 29.04 -15.29
N ALA A 516 17.89 27.73 -15.38
CA ALA A 516 18.38 26.61 -14.57
C ALA A 516 17.67 26.26 -13.26
N VAL A 517 16.37 25.96 -13.32
CA VAL A 517 15.78 24.85 -12.53
C VAL A 517 15.25 23.78 -13.50
N SER A 518 16.20 23.09 -14.11
CA SER A 518 16.03 21.76 -14.68
C SER A 518 17.11 20.88 -14.04
N ARG A 519 16.76 19.61 -13.76
CA ARG A 519 17.51 18.55 -13.04
C ARG A 519 17.24 18.53 -11.53
N THR A 520 16.87 17.43 -10.87
CA THR A 520 16.61 16.03 -11.25
C THR A 520 15.90 15.37 -10.04
N ALA A 521 14.84 14.60 -10.28
CA ALA A 521 14.43 13.53 -9.36
C ALA A 521 15.38 12.33 -9.56
N PRO A 522 15.60 11.45 -8.57
CA PRO A 522 16.51 10.32 -8.71
C PRO A 522 15.93 9.31 -9.70
N GLY A 523 16.39 9.41 -10.95
CA GLY A 523 16.34 8.33 -11.93
C GLY A 523 17.52 7.39 -11.71
N ALA A 524 17.30 6.12 -12.04
CA ALA A 524 18.28 5.04 -11.97
C ALA A 524 19.66 5.46 -12.51
N ALA A 525 20.69 5.15 -11.74
CA ALA A 525 22.07 5.32 -12.16
C ALA A 525 22.43 4.29 -13.23
N SER A 526 22.75 4.75 -14.44
CA SER A 526 23.57 4.03 -15.40
C SER A 526 24.34 5.06 -16.22
N GLY A 527 25.64 5.19 -15.95
CA GLY A 527 26.53 6.09 -16.69
C GLY A 527 27.08 5.42 -17.94
N THR A 528 27.20 6.19 -19.04
CA THR A 528 28.39 6.28 -19.91
C THR A 528 28.17 7.41 -20.93
N ALA A 529 29.24 8.17 -21.21
CA ALA A 529 29.29 9.35 -22.06
C ALA A 529 29.50 9.01 -23.56
N PHE A 530 29.02 9.86 -24.48
CA PHE A 530 29.80 10.49 -25.56
C PHE A 530 28.99 11.55 -26.35
N ALA A 531 29.70 12.31 -27.19
CA ALA A 531 29.51 13.74 -27.50
C ALA A 531 28.64 14.13 -28.73
N SER A 532 28.13 15.36 -28.61
CA SER A 532 27.73 16.44 -29.54
C SER A 532 27.79 16.29 -31.08
N ALA A 533 26.71 16.74 -31.77
CA ALA A 533 26.59 17.92 -32.68
C ALA A 533 25.48 17.72 -33.78
N PRO A 534 25.02 18.73 -34.56
CA PRO A 534 23.63 19.22 -34.46
C PRO A 534 22.83 19.32 -35.80
N GLY A 535 21.52 19.59 -35.71
CA GLY A 535 20.87 20.47 -36.70
C GLY A 535 19.41 20.18 -37.13
N ARG A 536 18.65 21.28 -37.15
CA ARG A 536 17.42 21.61 -37.91
C ARG A 536 16.02 21.31 -37.33
N ALA A 537 15.26 22.41 -37.24
CA ALA A 537 13.83 22.54 -37.05
C ALA A 537 13.12 22.76 -38.43
N PRO A 538 11.82 23.14 -38.48
CA PRO A 538 10.67 22.25 -38.34
C PRO A 538 9.72 22.33 -39.58
N GLY A 539 8.83 21.35 -39.72
CA GLY A 539 7.82 21.31 -40.79
C GLY A 539 6.42 21.06 -40.24
N THR A 540 5.55 22.04 -40.43
CA THR A 540 4.11 22.10 -40.15
C THR A 540 3.29 21.13 -41.00
N ALA A 541 2.24 20.51 -40.47
CA ALA A 541 1.06 20.12 -41.26
C ALA A 541 -0.19 19.87 -40.38
N SER A 542 -1.33 20.26 -40.94
CA SER A 542 -2.62 20.53 -40.31
C SER A 542 -3.64 19.40 -40.47
N GLY A 543 -4.44 19.17 -39.42
CA GLY A 543 -5.87 18.78 -39.43
C GLY A 543 -6.28 17.37 -39.92
N PRO A 544 -7.58 17.02 -39.86
CA PRO A 544 -8.56 17.19 -38.77
C PRO A 544 -9.25 15.85 -38.40
N GLY A 545 -9.86 15.79 -37.21
CA GLY A 545 -10.67 14.64 -36.76
C GLY A 545 -12.13 14.67 -37.24
N PRO A 546 -12.89 13.60 -36.93
CA PRO A 546 -14.27 13.78 -36.49
C PRO A 546 -14.67 12.82 -35.34
N GLY A 547 -15.42 13.33 -34.36
CA GLY A 547 -16.45 12.56 -33.63
C GLY A 547 -17.78 12.64 -34.39
N PRO A 548 -18.97 12.37 -33.79
CA PRO A 548 -19.31 11.92 -32.43
C PRO A 548 -20.33 10.73 -32.44
N ALA A 549 -20.83 10.30 -31.26
CA ALA A 549 -22.29 10.22 -30.96
C ALA A 549 -22.61 9.36 -29.73
N SER A 550 -23.42 9.97 -28.86
CA SER A 550 -24.06 9.48 -27.65
C SER A 550 -25.37 8.73 -27.92
N GLY A 551 -25.74 7.79 -27.05
CA GLY A 551 -27.08 7.19 -27.00
C GLY A 551 -27.46 6.75 -25.59
N THR A 552 -28.41 7.47 -24.98
CA THR A 552 -29.05 7.21 -23.69
C THR A 552 -30.24 6.27 -23.84
N ALA A 553 -30.46 5.36 -22.87
CA ALA A 553 -31.77 4.72 -22.67
C ALA A 553 -32.02 4.43 -21.18
N SER A 554 -33.13 4.96 -20.70
CA SER A 554 -33.75 4.84 -19.38
C SER A 554 -34.71 3.64 -19.33
N GLY A 555 -34.83 2.98 -18.17
CA GLY A 555 -35.88 2.00 -17.90
C GLY A 555 -36.00 1.69 -16.40
N SER A 556 -37.18 1.89 -15.84
CA SER A 556 -37.54 1.83 -14.42
C SER A 556 -38.40 0.61 -14.05
N ALA A 557 -38.50 0.35 -12.73
CA ALA A 557 -39.42 -0.56 -11.98
C ALA A 557 -38.93 -2.01 -11.79
N SER A 558 -39.12 -2.72 -10.68
CA SER A 558 -39.67 -2.45 -9.34
C SER A 558 -39.35 -3.64 -8.40
N THR A 559 -39.03 -3.32 -7.15
CA THR A 559 -39.04 -4.08 -5.87
C THR A 559 -39.53 -5.55 -5.80
N SER A 560 -38.72 -6.43 -5.19
CA SER A 560 -39.14 -7.33 -4.09
C SER A 560 -37.94 -8.01 -3.40
N GLY A 561 -38.05 -8.25 -2.09
CA GLY A 561 -37.27 -9.28 -1.38
C GLY A 561 -35.91 -8.87 -0.80
N ARG A 562 -35.91 -8.39 0.44
CA ARG A 562 -34.71 -8.27 1.29
C ARG A 562 -34.31 -9.66 1.80
N ASP A 563 -33.04 -10.01 1.63
CA ASP A 563 -32.27 -10.76 2.63
C ASP A 563 -30.79 -10.41 2.45
N SER A 564 -30.38 -9.29 3.06
CA SER A 564 -29.00 -8.80 3.02
C SER A 564 -28.19 -9.54 4.09
N GLY A 565 -27.73 -10.74 3.75
CA GLY A 565 -26.62 -11.38 4.43
C GLY A 565 -25.33 -10.64 4.10
N GLU A 566 -25.01 -9.61 4.88
CA GLU A 566 -23.62 -9.19 5.00
C GLU A 566 -22.85 -10.39 5.56
N ALA A 567 -22.01 -11.01 4.72
CA ALA A 567 -20.85 -11.71 5.19
C ALA A 567 -19.94 -10.67 5.86
N SER A 568 -20.27 -10.28 7.09
CA SER A 568 -19.23 -10.17 8.09
C SER A 568 -18.47 -11.48 7.98
N ALA A 569 -17.17 -11.43 7.71
CA ALA A 569 -16.34 -12.56 8.03
C ALA A 569 -16.72 -12.91 9.48
N SER A 570 -17.45 -14.02 9.64
CA SER A 570 -17.54 -14.71 10.92
C SER A 570 -16.10 -14.79 11.43
N PRO A 571 -15.83 -14.62 12.74
CA PRO A 571 -14.53 -14.92 13.30
C PRO A 571 -14.23 -16.39 12.98
N ALA A 572 -13.68 -16.62 11.78
CA ALA A 572 -13.16 -17.88 11.35
C ALA A 572 -12.14 -18.23 12.41
N ASP A 573 -12.37 -19.37 13.04
CA ASP A 573 -11.68 -19.83 14.23
C ASP A 573 -10.19 -19.47 14.10
N LEU A 574 -9.74 -18.45 14.83
CA LEU A 574 -8.33 -18.00 14.82
C LEU A 574 -7.38 -19.09 15.33
N ARG A 575 -7.95 -20.24 15.74
CA ARG A 575 -7.30 -21.53 15.95
C ARG A 575 -6.66 -22.11 14.68
N ASP A 576 -7.13 -21.74 13.48
CA ASP A 576 -6.49 -22.02 12.18
C ASP A 576 -5.82 -20.74 11.65
N TRP A 577 -4.90 -20.21 12.46
CA TRP A 577 -4.15 -18.97 12.19
C TRP A 577 -3.56 -18.87 10.77
N PRO A 578 -3.00 -19.93 10.15
CA PRO A 578 -2.48 -19.86 8.78
C PRO A 578 -3.53 -19.43 7.75
N ARG A 579 -4.79 -19.86 7.92
CA ARG A 579 -5.89 -19.46 7.03
C ARG A 579 -6.41 -18.07 7.34
N ALA A 580 -6.47 -17.69 8.62
CA ALA A 580 -6.95 -16.38 9.04
C ALA A 580 -5.94 -15.25 8.76
N ARG A 581 -4.65 -15.56 8.71
CA ARG A 581 -3.60 -14.63 8.24
C ARG A 581 -3.82 -14.26 6.78
N ASP A 582 -4.06 -15.27 5.95
CA ASP A 582 -4.12 -15.09 4.50
C ASP A 582 -5.45 -14.42 4.10
N ALA A 583 -6.58 -14.78 4.72
CA ALA A 583 -7.91 -14.19 4.50
C ALA A 583 -7.97 -12.67 4.81
#